data_AF-A0A0S7EHG7-F1
#
_entry.id   AF-A0A0S7EHG7-F1
#
_cell.length_a   1.000
_cell.length_b   1.000
_cell.length_c   1.000
_cell.angle_alpha   90.00
_cell.angle_beta   90.00
_cell.angle_gamma   90.00
#
_symmetry.space_group_name_H-M   'P 1'
#
loop_
_entity.id
_entity.type
_entity.pdbx_description
1 polymer ?
#
loop_
_entity_poly.entity_id
_entity_poly.type
_entity_poly.pdbx_seq_one_letter_code
_entity_poly.pdbx_strand_id
1 'polypeptide(L)'
;MRTTGFRAATSRGAVVSLHTHKRRSERCMKWRKMADHVQGLAQLEILCKQLYETTDTAVRHQAEKALVEFTNSPDCLSKCQLLLERGSSSYSQLLAATCLSKLVSRTSNPLPLEQRIDIRNYVLNYLATRPKLAAFVTQALIQLYARITKLGWFDCQKDDYVFRNVIADVTRFLQDSVEHCIIGVTILSQLTNEINQADTTHPLTKHRKIASSFRDSSLFDIFTLSCNLLKQASGKNLNLNDESQHGLLMQLLKLSYNCLNFDFIGTSTDESSDDLCTVQIPTSWRSGNFVLSTGLFTRRP
;
A
#
# COMPACT_ATOMS: atom_id res chain seq x y z
N MET A 1 19.99 17.52 -86.45
CA MET A 1 19.17 16.54 -85.71
C MET A 1 20.02 15.92 -84.61
N ARG A 2 19.50 15.91 -83.36
CA ARG A 2 19.88 15.06 -82.21
C ARG A 2 21.28 15.27 -81.57
N THR A 3 21.51 15.19 -80.25
CA THR A 3 20.68 15.04 -79.04
C THR A 3 21.61 15.29 -77.84
N THR A 4 21.18 16.05 -76.83
CA THR A 4 21.84 16.21 -75.52
C THR A 4 21.27 15.20 -74.50
N GLY A 5 22.15 14.54 -73.75
CA GLY A 5 21.80 13.50 -72.78
C GLY A 5 21.56 14.04 -71.37
N PHE A 6 20.39 13.72 -70.80
CA PHE A 6 20.00 14.01 -69.42
C PHE A 6 20.40 12.83 -68.52
N ARG A 7 21.22 13.08 -67.49
CA ARG A 7 21.58 12.08 -66.45
C ARG A 7 20.50 12.04 -65.38
N ALA A 8 19.85 10.89 -65.19
CA ALA A 8 18.90 10.64 -64.11
C ALA A 8 19.66 10.39 -62.79
N ALA A 9 19.42 11.25 -61.79
CA ALA A 9 19.90 11.07 -60.43
C ALA A 9 19.03 10.04 -59.67
N THR A 10 19.71 9.10 -59.01
CA THR A 10 19.15 7.93 -58.32
C THR A 10 18.30 8.27 -57.09
N SER A 11 17.04 7.84 -57.09
CA SER A 11 16.04 7.99 -56.00
C SER A 11 16.30 7.14 -54.74
N ARG A 12 17.26 6.21 -54.76
CA ARG A 12 17.54 5.29 -53.65
C ARG A 12 18.32 5.92 -52.48
N GLY A 13 19.15 6.95 -52.72
CA GLY A 13 19.95 7.59 -51.67
C GLY A 13 19.14 8.47 -50.71
N ALA A 14 18.07 9.10 -51.19
CA ALA A 14 17.22 9.99 -50.39
C ALA A 14 16.39 9.21 -49.35
N VAL A 15 15.93 8.00 -49.69
CA VAL A 15 15.10 7.16 -48.81
C VAL A 15 15.91 6.63 -47.61
N VAL A 16 17.17 6.23 -47.82
CA VAL A 16 18.07 5.76 -46.75
C VAL A 16 18.47 6.92 -45.81
N SER A 17 18.72 8.10 -46.36
CA SER A 17 19.04 9.31 -45.57
C SER A 17 17.87 9.76 -44.69
N LEU A 18 16.63 9.75 -45.20
CA LEU A 18 15.44 10.08 -44.39
C LEU A 18 15.20 9.07 -43.25
N HIS A 19 15.38 7.76 -43.50
CA HIS A 19 15.17 6.73 -42.48
C HIS A 19 16.22 6.79 -41.36
N THR A 20 17.47 7.09 -41.70
CA THR A 20 18.54 7.28 -40.70
C THR A 20 18.34 8.56 -39.90
N HIS A 21 17.91 9.66 -40.53
CA HIS A 21 17.60 10.92 -39.85
C HIS A 21 16.38 10.81 -38.91
N LYS A 22 15.33 10.08 -39.33
CA LYS A 22 14.14 9.81 -38.52
C LYS A 22 14.46 8.96 -37.29
N ARG A 23 15.22 7.87 -37.47
CA ARG A 23 15.71 7.04 -36.34
C ARG A 23 16.62 7.81 -35.38
N ARG A 24 17.44 8.74 -35.88
CA ARG A 24 18.33 9.58 -35.06
C ARG A 24 17.53 10.63 -34.28
N SER A 25 16.50 11.21 -34.89
CA SER A 25 15.54 12.13 -34.24
C SER A 25 14.70 11.43 -33.16
N GLU A 26 14.14 10.26 -33.46
CA GLU A 26 13.39 9.43 -32.49
C GLU A 26 14.26 9.01 -31.31
N ARG A 27 15.50 8.61 -31.57
CA ARG A 27 16.47 8.25 -30.52
C ARG A 27 16.83 9.48 -29.67
N CYS A 28 17.08 10.65 -30.29
CA CYS A 28 17.36 11.90 -29.59
C CYS A 28 16.17 12.37 -28.74
N MET A 29 14.94 12.25 -29.24
CA MET A 29 13.72 12.52 -28.46
C MET A 29 13.56 11.54 -27.29
N LYS A 30 13.92 10.27 -27.46
CA LYS A 30 13.92 9.28 -26.37
C LYS A 30 14.94 9.63 -25.28
N TRP A 31 16.16 10.00 -25.66
CA TRP A 31 17.19 10.46 -24.71
C TRP A 31 16.77 11.75 -23.98
N ARG A 32 16.15 12.69 -24.69
CA ARG A 32 15.65 13.94 -24.10
C ARG A 32 14.51 13.67 -23.11
N LYS A 33 13.52 12.84 -23.47
CA LYS A 33 12.46 12.41 -22.53
C LYS A 33 13.01 11.68 -21.31
N MET A 34 14.01 10.81 -21.49
CA MET A 34 14.66 10.14 -20.36
C MET A 34 15.42 11.14 -19.47
N ALA A 35 16.13 12.10 -20.05
CA ALA A 35 16.82 13.16 -19.31
C ALA A 35 15.83 14.05 -18.54
N ASP A 36 14.71 14.45 -19.17
CA ASP A 36 13.65 15.24 -18.54
C ASP A 36 13.01 14.48 -17.37
N HIS A 37 12.78 13.16 -17.52
CA HIS A 37 12.29 12.32 -16.42
C HIS A 37 13.29 12.19 -15.27
N VAL A 38 14.58 12.00 -15.56
CA VAL A 38 15.63 11.89 -14.54
C VAL A 38 15.83 13.23 -13.82
N GLN A 39 15.78 14.34 -14.53
CA GLN A 39 15.93 15.69 -13.96
C GLN A 39 14.71 16.06 -13.10
N GLY A 40 13.49 15.69 -13.54
CA GLY A 40 12.28 15.85 -12.73
C GLY A 40 12.30 15.00 -11.45
N LEU A 41 12.87 13.79 -11.48
CA LEU A 41 13.03 12.95 -10.29
C LEU A 41 14.04 13.53 -9.31
N ALA A 42 15.21 13.99 -9.80
CA ALA A 42 16.21 14.62 -8.94
C ALA A 42 15.65 15.88 -8.23
N GLN A 43 14.82 16.66 -8.93
CA GLN A 43 14.15 17.81 -8.30
C GLN A 43 13.19 17.38 -7.19
N LEU A 44 12.41 16.30 -7.38
CA LEU A 44 11.53 15.77 -6.33
C LEU A 44 12.32 15.30 -5.12
N GLU A 45 13.46 14.63 -5.32
CA GLU A 45 14.35 14.20 -4.24
C GLU A 45 14.88 15.40 -3.43
N ILE A 46 15.24 16.51 -4.10
CA ILE A 46 15.65 17.75 -3.45
C ILE A 46 14.50 18.35 -2.62
N LEU A 47 13.30 18.40 -3.19
CA LEU A 47 12.10 18.93 -2.50
C LEU A 47 11.76 18.06 -1.26
N CYS A 48 11.88 16.74 -1.36
CA CYS A 48 11.75 15.84 -0.20
C CYS A 48 12.74 16.19 0.90
N LYS A 49 14.02 16.34 0.53
CA LYS A 49 15.08 16.65 1.49
C LYS A 49 14.81 17.98 2.18
N GLN A 50 14.41 18.99 1.41
CA GLN A 50 14.01 20.29 1.95
C GLN A 50 12.82 20.18 2.90
N LEU A 51 11.81 19.36 2.59
CA LEU A 51 10.64 19.21 3.45
C LEU A 51 10.99 18.66 4.85
N TYR A 52 11.94 17.72 4.94
CA TYR A 52 12.25 17.03 6.20
C TYR A 52 13.48 17.57 6.95
N GLU A 53 14.47 18.14 6.25
CA GLU A 53 15.74 18.54 6.86
C GLU A 53 15.91 20.05 7.05
N THR A 54 15.14 20.90 6.34
CA THR A 54 15.35 22.35 6.42
C THR A 54 14.82 22.95 7.72
N THR A 55 15.61 23.83 8.33
CA THR A 55 15.18 24.66 9.46
C THR A 55 14.43 25.91 9.02
N ASP A 56 14.57 26.34 7.77
CA ASP A 56 13.89 27.50 7.20
C ASP A 56 12.43 27.18 6.82
N THR A 57 11.50 27.81 7.55
CA THR A 57 10.05 27.67 7.33
C THR A 57 9.62 28.07 5.92
N ALA A 58 10.23 29.10 5.31
CA ALA A 58 9.84 29.56 3.97
C ALA A 58 10.21 28.53 2.90
N VAL A 59 11.42 27.96 2.99
CA VAL A 59 11.88 26.88 2.10
C VAL A 59 11.02 25.63 2.27
N ARG A 60 10.69 25.26 3.51
CA ARG A 60 9.83 24.11 3.81
C ARG A 60 8.44 24.27 3.20
N HIS A 61 7.85 25.45 3.37
CA HIS A 61 6.53 25.75 2.83
C HIS A 61 6.51 25.74 1.30
N GLN A 62 7.57 26.27 0.67
CA GLN A 62 7.70 26.22 -0.79
C GLN A 62 7.86 24.78 -1.31
N ALA A 63 8.63 23.94 -0.60
CA ALA A 63 8.76 22.53 -0.94
C ALA A 63 7.44 21.79 -0.79
N GLU A 64 6.71 22.02 0.30
CA GLU A 64 5.39 21.43 0.53
C GLU A 64 4.40 21.79 -0.59
N LYS A 65 4.32 23.07 -0.96
CA LYS A 65 3.46 23.54 -2.06
C LYS A 65 3.78 22.81 -3.37
N ALA A 66 5.06 22.74 -3.75
CA ALA A 66 5.48 22.06 -4.96
C ALA A 66 5.15 20.55 -4.94
N LEU A 67 5.24 19.90 -3.77
CA LEU A 67 4.91 18.48 -3.61
C LEU A 67 3.39 18.22 -3.66
N VAL A 68 2.58 19.16 -3.18
CA VAL A 68 1.11 19.11 -3.34
C VAL A 68 0.73 19.24 -4.81
N GLU A 69 1.33 20.19 -5.54
CA GLU A 69 1.13 20.34 -6.99
C GLU A 69 1.56 19.07 -7.74
N PHE A 70 2.72 18.50 -7.40
CA PHE A 70 3.17 17.23 -7.95
C PHE A 70 2.17 16.10 -7.71
N THR A 71 1.63 15.98 -6.49
CA THR A 71 0.66 14.93 -6.16
C THR A 71 -0.55 15.00 -7.08
N ASN A 72 -0.99 16.21 -7.46
CA ASN A 72 -2.12 16.47 -8.34
C ASN A 72 -1.80 16.37 -9.84
N SER A 73 -0.53 16.19 -10.21
CA SER A 73 -0.12 16.03 -11.60
C SER A 73 -0.50 14.66 -12.18
N PRO A 74 -0.71 14.54 -13.51
CA PRO A 74 -1.01 13.27 -14.17
C PRO A 74 0.16 12.29 -14.12
N ASP A 75 1.41 12.79 -14.00
CA ASP A 75 2.62 11.96 -13.94
C ASP A 75 2.91 11.40 -12.54
N CYS A 76 2.10 11.74 -11.54
CA CYS A 76 2.35 11.41 -10.13
C CYS A 76 2.58 9.91 -9.94
N LEU A 77 1.71 9.07 -10.49
CA LEU A 77 1.80 7.60 -10.37
C LEU A 77 3.13 7.07 -10.93
N SER A 78 3.44 7.42 -12.18
CA SER A 78 4.64 6.96 -12.88
C SER A 78 5.92 7.43 -12.17
N LYS A 79 5.95 8.69 -11.69
CA LYS A 79 7.11 9.22 -10.95
C LYS A 79 7.26 8.57 -9.57
N CYS A 80 6.17 8.27 -8.86
CA CYS A 80 6.24 7.55 -7.59
C CYS A 80 6.83 6.13 -7.75
N GLN A 81 6.45 5.41 -8.81
CA GLN A 81 7.02 4.10 -9.13
C GLN A 81 8.54 4.20 -9.36
N LEU A 82 8.98 5.18 -10.16
CA LEU A 82 10.42 5.40 -10.43
C LEU A 82 11.20 5.79 -9.16
N LEU A 83 10.62 6.60 -8.26
CA LEU A 83 11.24 6.95 -6.99
C LEU A 83 11.44 5.70 -6.11
N LEU A 84 10.43 4.83 -6.03
CA LEU A 84 10.51 3.59 -5.27
C LEU A 84 11.52 2.60 -5.89
N GLU A 85 11.54 2.48 -7.22
CA GLU A 85 12.51 1.63 -7.93
C GLU A 85 13.96 2.08 -7.72
N ARG A 86 14.22 3.39 -7.80
CA ARG A 86 15.55 3.97 -7.57
C ARG A 86 16.01 3.76 -6.12
N GLY A 87 15.11 3.95 -5.15
CA GLY A 87 15.41 3.76 -3.73
C GLY A 87 16.62 4.55 -3.22
N SER A 88 16.93 5.69 -3.86
CA SER A 88 18.11 6.53 -3.60
C SER A 88 18.08 7.21 -2.22
N SER A 89 16.90 7.42 -1.66
CA SER A 89 16.68 8.07 -0.37
C SER A 89 15.40 7.56 0.28
N SER A 90 15.45 7.32 1.59
CA SER A 90 14.28 6.93 2.38
C SER A 90 13.21 8.03 2.42
N TYR A 91 13.58 9.30 2.34
CA TYR A 91 12.60 10.40 2.23
C TYR A 91 11.87 10.39 0.89
N SER A 92 12.55 10.01 -0.19
CA SER A 92 11.93 9.89 -1.52
C SER A 92 10.97 8.71 -1.59
N GLN A 93 11.33 7.58 -0.95
CA GLN A 93 10.43 6.43 -0.80
C GLN A 93 9.21 6.79 0.04
N LEU A 94 9.40 7.52 1.15
CA LEU A 94 8.32 8.02 2.00
C LEU A 94 7.38 8.96 1.22
N LEU A 95 7.94 9.90 0.45
CA LEU A 95 7.14 10.77 -0.43
C LEU A 95 6.31 9.93 -1.40
N ALA A 96 6.94 9.00 -2.11
CA ALA A 96 6.25 8.16 -3.09
C ALA A 96 5.09 7.37 -2.45
N ALA A 97 5.33 6.73 -1.30
CA ALA A 97 4.28 6.03 -0.55
C ALA A 97 3.13 6.98 -0.13
N THR A 98 3.47 8.19 0.34
CA THR A 98 2.50 9.20 0.76
C THR A 98 1.67 9.73 -0.41
N CYS A 99 2.31 10.04 -1.54
CA CYS A 99 1.66 10.49 -2.77
C CYS A 99 0.72 9.42 -3.33
N LEU A 100 1.17 8.16 -3.38
CA LEU A 100 0.32 7.04 -3.79
C LEU A 100 -0.88 6.88 -2.86
N SER A 101 -0.71 7.03 -1.54
CA SER A 101 -1.81 6.95 -0.56
C SER A 101 -2.86 8.03 -0.78
N LYS A 102 -2.42 9.26 -1.06
CA LYS A 102 -3.32 10.36 -1.43
C LYS A 102 -4.04 10.06 -2.73
N LEU A 103 -3.32 9.53 -3.72
CA LEU A 103 -3.82 9.28 -5.07
C LEU A 103 -4.88 8.17 -5.11
N VAL A 104 -4.70 7.08 -4.34
CA VAL A 104 -5.71 6.01 -4.20
C VAL A 104 -6.93 6.44 -3.37
N SER A 105 -6.77 7.43 -2.49
CA SER A 105 -7.85 7.95 -1.63
C SER A 105 -8.73 9.01 -2.30
N ARG A 106 -8.44 9.39 -3.55
CA ARG A 106 -9.23 10.40 -4.27
C ARG A 106 -10.63 9.91 -4.58
N THR A 107 -11.61 10.71 -4.19
CA THR A 107 -13.02 10.53 -4.57
C THR A 107 -13.34 11.21 -5.91
N SER A 108 -12.69 12.33 -6.20
CA SER A 108 -12.73 13.00 -7.50
C SER A 108 -11.71 12.37 -8.45
N ASN A 109 -12.19 11.81 -9.56
CA ASN A 109 -11.39 11.09 -10.55
C ASN A 109 -10.57 9.92 -9.94
N PRO A 110 -11.25 8.87 -9.43
CA PRO A 110 -10.58 7.72 -8.84
C PRO A 110 -9.75 6.97 -9.89
N LEU A 111 -8.65 6.37 -9.44
CA LEU A 111 -7.84 5.50 -10.31
C LEU A 111 -8.66 4.35 -10.90
N PRO A 112 -8.39 3.88 -12.13
CA PRO A 112 -8.94 2.64 -12.65
C PRO A 112 -8.63 1.43 -11.75
N LEU A 113 -9.52 0.44 -11.73
CA LEU A 113 -9.37 -0.77 -10.91
C LEU A 113 -8.01 -1.47 -11.14
N GLU A 114 -7.62 -1.67 -12.40
CA GLU A 114 -6.35 -2.32 -12.76
C GLU A 114 -5.14 -1.60 -12.13
N GLN A 115 -5.11 -0.27 -12.17
CA GLN A 115 -4.02 0.51 -11.56
C GLN A 115 -4.00 0.37 -10.03
N ARG A 116 -5.17 0.25 -9.39
CA ARG A 116 -5.22 -0.01 -7.94
C ARG A 116 -4.69 -1.41 -7.60
N ILE A 117 -5.04 -2.42 -8.40
CA ILE A 117 -4.52 -3.79 -8.25
C ILE A 117 -2.99 -3.79 -8.42
N ASP A 118 -2.48 -3.10 -9.45
CA ASP A 118 -1.04 -2.98 -9.71
C ASP A 118 -0.30 -2.30 -8.56
N ILE A 119 -0.83 -1.19 -8.02
CA ILE A 119 -0.24 -0.51 -6.86
C ILE A 119 -0.19 -1.44 -5.65
N ARG A 120 -1.29 -2.14 -5.33
CA ARG A 120 -1.36 -3.09 -4.22
C ARG A 120 -0.28 -4.17 -4.36
N ASN A 121 -0.23 -4.83 -5.53
CA ASN A 121 0.71 -5.91 -5.80
C ASN A 121 2.17 -5.41 -5.78
N TYR A 122 2.41 -4.22 -6.33
CA TYR A 122 3.72 -3.57 -6.30
C TYR A 122 4.19 -3.35 -4.86
N VAL A 123 3.35 -2.75 -4.01
CA VAL A 123 3.68 -2.45 -2.61
C VAL A 123 3.99 -3.74 -1.84
N LEU A 124 3.15 -4.75 -1.99
CA LEU A 124 3.39 -6.07 -1.42
C LEU A 124 4.75 -6.61 -1.87
N ASN A 125 5.02 -6.67 -3.18
CA ASN A 125 6.27 -7.18 -3.70
C ASN A 125 7.48 -6.35 -3.24
N TYR A 126 7.32 -5.04 -3.13
CA TYR A 126 8.35 -4.13 -2.65
C TYR A 126 8.76 -4.43 -1.21
N LEU A 127 7.78 -4.64 -0.33
CA LEU A 127 8.00 -5.02 1.06
C LEU A 127 8.65 -6.41 1.19
N ALA A 128 8.22 -7.37 0.38
CA ALA A 128 8.76 -8.73 0.41
C ALA A 128 10.21 -8.82 -0.10
N THR A 129 10.57 -8.02 -1.10
CA THR A 129 11.93 -8.04 -1.68
C THR A 129 12.92 -7.17 -0.90
N ARG A 130 12.45 -6.35 0.05
CA ARG A 130 13.27 -5.39 0.79
C ARG A 130 12.88 -5.34 2.28
N PRO A 131 13.14 -6.40 3.07
CA PRO A 131 12.78 -6.45 4.49
C PRO A 131 13.55 -5.44 5.36
N LYS A 132 14.68 -4.91 4.87
CA LYS A 132 15.57 -3.98 5.61
C LYS A 132 15.35 -2.50 5.24
N LEU A 133 14.15 -2.14 4.79
CA LEU A 133 13.80 -0.73 4.57
C LEU A 133 13.81 0.04 5.89
N ALA A 134 14.01 1.35 5.82
CA ALA A 134 13.86 2.23 6.98
C ALA A 134 12.46 2.07 7.57
N ALA A 135 12.35 1.97 8.90
CA ALA A 135 11.10 1.63 9.59
C ALA A 135 9.92 2.53 9.20
N PHE A 136 10.15 3.83 9.04
CA PHE A 136 9.12 4.78 8.62
C PHE A 136 8.66 4.59 7.16
N VAL A 137 9.54 4.11 6.27
CA VAL A 137 9.19 3.77 4.88
C VAL A 137 8.35 2.51 4.87
N THR A 138 8.76 1.48 5.61
CA THR A 138 8.00 0.24 5.78
C THR A 138 6.60 0.56 6.29
N GLN A 139 6.49 1.38 7.35
CA GLN A 139 5.21 1.79 7.91
C GLN A 139 4.32 2.52 6.90
N ALA A 140 4.87 3.46 6.13
CA ALA A 140 4.11 4.20 5.12
C ALA A 140 3.60 3.30 3.98
N LEU A 141 4.41 2.34 3.54
CA LEU A 141 4.01 1.34 2.53
C LEU A 141 2.92 0.40 3.07
N ILE A 142 3.04 -0.04 4.31
CA ILE A 142 2.02 -0.86 4.97
C ILE A 142 0.69 -0.09 5.11
N GLN A 143 0.75 1.20 5.48
CA GLN A 143 -0.43 2.07 5.51
C GLN A 143 -1.07 2.23 4.13
N LEU A 144 -0.27 2.41 3.07
CA LEU A 144 -0.75 2.45 1.69
C LEU A 144 -1.47 1.15 1.31
N TYR A 145 -0.89 -0.01 1.63
CA TYR A 145 -1.55 -1.30 1.39
C TYR A 145 -2.87 -1.43 2.15
N ALA A 146 -2.90 -1.09 3.43
CA ALA A 146 -4.13 -1.14 4.22
C ALA A 146 -5.21 -0.21 3.65
N ARG A 147 -4.83 1.02 3.28
CA ARG A 147 -5.71 2.02 2.69
C ARG A 147 -6.31 1.56 1.37
N ILE A 148 -5.49 1.10 0.43
CA ILE A 148 -5.98 0.66 -0.89
C ILE A 148 -6.88 -0.58 -0.77
N THR A 149 -6.56 -1.49 0.16
CA THR A 149 -7.35 -2.69 0.45
C THR A 149 -8.72 -2.36 1.02
N LYS A 150 -8.79 -1.43 1.99
CA LYS A 150 -10.06 -0.94 2.53
C LYS A 150 -10.91 -0.27 1.45
N LEU A 151 -10.32 0.60 0.63
CA LEU A 151 -11.05 1.33 -0.40
C LEU A 151 -11.57 0.43 -1.52
N GLY A 152 -10.80 -0.62 -1.86
CA GLY A 152 -11.15 -1.63 -2.85
C GLY A 152 -11.87 -2.85 -2.29
N TRP A 153 -12.33 -2.84 -1.02
CA TRP A 153 -12.87 -4.03 -0.34
C TRP A 153 -14.03 -4.73 -1.09
N PHE A 154 -14.78 -3.99 -1.90
CA PHE A 154 -15.89 -4.50 -2.72
C PHE A 154 -15.60 -4.48 -4.23
N ASP A 155 -14.37 -4.17 -4.64
CA ASP A 155 -14.00 -4.25 -6.05
C ASP A 155 -13.92 -5.70 -6.51
N CYS A 156 -14.56 -6.00 -7.64
CA CYS A 156 -14.56 -7.34 -8.23
C CYS A 156 -13.85 -7.33 -9.59
N GLN A 157 -13.15 -8.42 -9.89
CA GLN A 157 -12.64 -8.74 -11.22
C GLN A 157 -13.03 -10.19 -11.52
N LYS A 158 -13.79 -10.43 -12.59
CA LYS A 158 -14.28 -11.78 -12.95
C LYS A 158 -14.97 -12.50 -11.77
N ASP A 159 -15.87 -11.79 -11.10
CA ASP A 159 -16.67 -12.25 -9.94
C ASP A 159 -15.90 -12.50 -8.63
N ASP A 160 -14.58 -12.30 -8.60
CA ASP A 160 -13.78 -12.42 -7.38
C ASP A 160 -13.48 -11.06 -6.73
N TYR A 161 -13.62 -10.98 -5.41
CA TYR A 161 -13.23 -9.81 -4.62
C TYR A 161 -11.71 -9.72 -4.48
N VAL A 162 -11.06 -9.06 -5.44
CA VAL A 162 -9.59 -9.07 -5.59
C VAL A 162 -8.81 -8.54 -4.40
N PHE A 163 -9.39 -7.69 -3.54
CA PHE A 163 -8.73 -7.13 -2.35
C PHE A 163 -8.98 -7.92 -1.06
N ARG A 164 -9.79 -8.98 -1.08
CA ARG A 164 -10.11 -9.75 0.14
C ARG A 164 -9.15 -10.90 0.44
N ASN A 165 -8.23 -11.21 -0.47
CA ASN A 165 -7.27 -12.31 -0.36
C ASN A 165 -6.09 -12.01 0.60
N VAL A 166 -6.33 -11.24 1.66
CA VAL A 166 -5.30 -10.63 2.51
C VAL A 166 -4.45 -11.65 3.25
N ILE A 167 -5.02 -12.79 3.65
CA ILE A 167 -4.27 -13.88 4.29
C ILE A 167 -3.33 -14.56 3.28
N ALA A 168 -3.81 -14.79 2.06
CA ALA A 168 -2.98 -15.35 1.00
C ALA A 168 -1.82 -14.40 0.65
N ASP A 169 -2.11 -13.09 0.54
CA ASP A 169 -1.11 -12.05 0.27
C ASP A 169 0.02 -12.02 1.30
N VAL A 170 -0.30 -12.21 2.59
CA VAL A 170 0.70 -12.17 3.67
C VAL A 170 1.36 -13.52 3.93
N THR A 171 0.80 -14.64 3.49
CA THR A 171 1.33 -16.00 3.78
C THR A 171 2.79 -16.15 3.35
N ARG A 172 3.16 -15.57 2.21
CA ARG A 172 4.56 -15.56 1.72
C ARG A 172 5.54 -14.88 2.68
N PHE A 173 5.11 -13.88 3.45
CA PHE A 173 5.96 -13.22 4.44
C PHE A 173 6.19 -14.09 5.68
N LEU A 174 5.31 -15.06 5.95
CA LEU A 174 5.37 -15.88 7.16
C LEU A 174 6.37 -17.04 7.05
N GLN A 175 6.87 -17.33 5.84
CA GLN A 175 7.67 -18.53 5.54
C GLN A 175 9.18 -18.27 5.45
N ASP A 176 9.61 -17.04 5.14
CA ASP A 176 10.99 -16.74 4.75
C ASP A 176 11.92 -16.45 5.94
N SER A 177 11.62 -15.43 6.75
CA SER A 177 12.44 -15.05 7.91
C SER A 177 11.61 -14.36 8.99
N VAL A 178 12.19 -14.16 10.18
CA VAL A 178 11.53 -13.44 11.28
C VAL A 178 11.17 -12.00 10.88
N GLU A 179 12.05 -11.32 10.15
CA GLU A 179 11.80 -9.96 9.66
C GLU A 179 10.63 -9.92 8.68
N HIS A 180 10.54 -10.88 7.77
CA HIS A 180 9.38 -10.99 6.87
C HIS A 180 8.11 -11.28 7.67
N CYS A 181 8.18 -12.18 8.66
CA CYS A 181 7.03 -12.50 9.51
C CYS A 181 6.53 -11.25 10.26
N ILE A 182 7.45 -10.44 10.82
CA ILE A 182 7.14 -9.15 11.43
C ILE A 182 6.39 -8.23 10.43
N ILE A 183 6.86 -8.12 9.19
CA ILE A 183 6.19 -7.32 8.16
C ILE A 183 4.79 -7.87 7.87
N GLY A 184 4.64 -9.18 7.67
CA GLY A 184 3.35 -9.83 7.39
C GLY A 184 2.33 -9.61 8.51
N VAL A 185 2.75 -9.77 9.77
CA VAL A 185 1.91 -9.51 10.95
C VAL A 185 1.55 -8.02 11.06
N THR A 186 2.51 -7.13 10.78
CA THR A 186 2.28 -5.68 10.80
C THR A 186 1.29 -5.25 9.72
N ILE A 187 1.32 -5.87 8.53
CA ILE A 187 0.34 -5.66 7.46
C ILE A 187 -1.07 -5.98 7.94
N LEU A 188 -1.28 -7.16 8.51
CA LEU A 188 -2.59 -7.56 9.04
C LEU A 188 -3.04 -6.62 10.16
N SER A 189 -2.12 -6.26 11.07
CA SER A 189 -2.43 -5.38 12.20
C SER A 189 -2.86 -4.00 11.73
N GLN A 190 -2.14 -3.43 10.74
CA GLN A 190 -2.49 -2.13 10.17
C GLN A 190 -3.80 -2.19 9.40
N LEU A 191 -4.06 -3.28 8.64
CA LEU A 191 -5.31 -3.46 7.91
C LEU A 191 -6.52 -3.54 8.86
N THR A 192 -6.43 -4.36 9.92
CA THR A 192 -7.50 -4.48 10.92
C THR A 192 -7.83 -3.11 11.52
N ASN A 193 -6.81 -2.34 11.90
CA ASN A 193 -7.01 -1.01 12.45
C ASN A 193 -7.55 -0.01 11.40
N GLU A 194 -7.04 -0.04 10.17
CA GLU A 194 -7.50 0.82 9.08
C GLU A 194 -8.98 0.59 8.76
N ILE A 195 -9.43 -0.67 8.75
CA ILE A 195 -10.84 -1.02 8.52
C ILE A 195 -11.71 -0.62 9.72
N ASN A 196 -11.19 -0.73 10.94
CA ASN A 196 -11.91 -0.38 12.15
C ASN A 196 -12.13 1.14 12.32
N GLN A 197 -11.29 1.97 11.70
CA GLN A 197 -11.38 3.42 11.81
C GLN A 197 -12.25 4.02 10.69
N ALA A 198 -13.23 4.86 11.03
CA ALA A 198 -13.99 5.62 10.04
C ALA A 198 -13.09 6.67 9.35
N ASP A 199 -13.23 6.83 8.04
CA ASP A 199 -12.56 7.89 7.28
C ASP A 199 -13.54 9.06 7.09
N THR A 200 -13.13 10.28 7.41
CA THR A 200 -13.94 11.49 7.25
C THR A 200 -14.20 11.87 5.79
N THR A 201 -13.43 11.31 4.85
CA THR A 201 -13.54 11.58 3.42
C THR A 201 -14.61 10.75 2.70
N HIS A 202 -15.15 9.73 3.36
CA HIS A 202 -16.11 8.79 2.78
C HIS A 202 -17.39 8.71 3.62
N PRO A 203 -18.56 8.42 3.01
CA PRO A 203 -19.79 8.24 3.78
C PRO A 203 -19.68 7.15 4.85
N LEU A 204 -20.18 7.41 6.06
CA LEU A 204 -20.15 6.46 7.19
C LEU A 204 -20.85 5.13 6.85
N THR A 205 -21.88 5.18 6.01
CA THR A 205 -22.57 3.98 5.51
C THR A 205 -21.66 3.04 4.71
N LYS A 206 -20.72 3.60 3.92
CA LYS A 206 -19.71 2.81 3.19
C LYS A 206 -18.74 2.17 4.16
N HIS A 207 -18.26 2.94 5.14
CA HIS A 207 -17.38 2.42 6.19
C HIS A 207 -18.01 1.25 6.96
N ARG A 208 -19.25 1.42 7.47
CA ARG A 208 -19.98 0.36 8.17
C ARG A 208 -20.14 -0.91 7.34
N LYS A 209 -20.45 -0.78 6.04
CA LYS A 209 -20.53 -1.93 5.12
C LYS A 209 -19.19 -2.68 5.00
N ILE A 210 -18.08 -1.95 4.86
CA ILE A 210 -16.74 -2.54 4.79
C ILE A 210 -16.40 -3.24 6.10
N ALA A 211 -16.56 -2.56 7.24
CA ALA A 211 -16.25 -3.08 8.56
C ALA A 211 -17.05 -4.36 8.88
N SER A 212 -18.36 -4.36 8.64
CA SER A 212 -19.21 -5.55 8.82
C SER A 212 -18.76 -6.70 7.92
N SER A 213 -18.50 -6.43 6.64
CA SER A 213 -18.02 -7.47 5.72
C SER A 213 -16.67 -8.04 6.15
N PHE A 214 -15.72 -7.21 6.60
CA PHE A 214 -14.41 -7.67 7.08
C PHE A 214 -14.51 -8.50 8.36
N ARG A 215 -15.34 -8.05 9.32
CA ARG A 215 -15.65 -8.79 10.55
C ARG A 215 -16.16 -10.21 10.24
N ASP A 216 -17.06 -10.31 9.28
CA ASP A 216 -17.76 -11.58 8.98
C ASP A 216 -16.92 -12.51 8.07
N SER A 217 -16.03 -11.97 7.24
CA SER A 217 -15.30 -12.76 6.22
C SER A 217 -13.79 -12.90 6.43
N SER A 218 -13.14 -12.14 7.31
CA SER A 218 -11.67 -12.17 7.42
C SER A 218 -11.14 -12.02 8.85
N LEU A 219 -11.82 -11.29 9.72
CA LEU A 219 -11.31 -10.95 11.06
C LEU A 219 -11.02 -12.21 11.92
N PHE A 220 -11.88 -13.23 11.84
CA PHE A 220 -11.69 -14.47 12.60
C PHE A 220 -10.44 -15.23 12.15
N ASP A 221 -10.23 -15.33 10.84
CA ASP A 221 -9.08 -16.05 10.28
C ASP A 221 -7.77 -15.33 10.60
N ILE A 222 -7.78 -13.99 10.55
CA ILE A 222 -6.66 -13.15 10.99
C ILE A 222 -6.35 -13.36 12.48
N PHE A 223 -7.37 -13.37 13.34
CA PHE A 223 -7.20 -13.62 14.77
C PHE A 223 -6.65 -15.03 15.03
N THR A 224 -7.19 -16.04 14.35
CA THR A 224 -6.74 -17.43 14.45
C THR A 224 -5.28 -17.58 14.02
N LEU A 225 -4.89 -16.94 12.91
CA LEU A 225 -3.51 -16.90 12.45
C LEU A 225 -2.59 -16.27 13.51
N SER A 226 -2.98 -15.12 14.09
CA SER A 226 -2.23 -14.46 15.16
C SER A 226 -2.03 -15.40 16.36
N CYS A 227 -3.09 -16.08 16.81
CA CYS A 227 -3.00 -17.04 17.91
C CYS A 227 -2.10 -18.24 17.60
N ASN A 228 -2.14 -18.75 16.37
CA ASN A 228 -1.29 -19.87 15.95
C ASN A 228 0.19 -19.46 15.93
N LEU A 229 0.50 -18.28 15.39
CA LEU A 229 1.85 -17.73 15.38
C LEU A 229 2.34 -17.42 16.81
N LEU A 230 1.48 -16.91 17.69
CA LEU A 230 1.81 -16.71 19.10
C LEU A 230 2.19 -18.01 19.80
N LYS A 231 1.42 -19.09 19.59
CA LYS A 231 1.73 -20.42 20.15
C LYS A 231 3.05 -20.99 19.63
N GLN A 232 3.36 -20.74 18.36
CA GLN A 232 4.63 -21.17 17.76
C GLN A 232 5.80 -20.36 18.34
N ALA A 233 5.65 -19.04 18.45
CA ALA A 233 6.67 -18.14 18.99
C ALA A 233 6.90 -18.32 20.50
N SER A 234 5.86 -18.67 21.28
CA SER A 234 5.94 -18.88 22.73
C SER A 234 6.34 -20.29 23.16
N GLY A 235 6.71 -21.14 22.20
CA GLY A 235 7.16 -22.52 22.46
C GLY A 235 8.42 -22.61 23.34
N LYS A 236 8.89 -23.84 23.58
CA LYS A 236 9.83 -24.22 24.65
C LYS A 236 11.20 -23.51 24.69
N ASN A 237 11.55 -22.67 23.72
CA ASN A 237 12.81 -21.90 23.69
C ASN A 237 12.57 -20.40 23.47
N LEU A 238 11.52 -19.84 24.10
CA LEU A 238 11.28 -18.41 24.05
C LEU A 238 12.46 -17.65 24.69
N ASN A 239 13.23 -16.93 23.86
CA ASN A 239 14.32 -16.09 24.34
C ASN A 239 13.91 -14.62 24.22
N LEU A 240 13.41 -14.04 25.31
CA LEU A 240 13.01 -12.63 25.34
C LEU A 240 14.19 -11.66 25.21
N ASN A 241 15.43 -12.13 25.34
CA ASN A 241 16.63 -11.33 25.09
C ASN A 241 17.00 -11.26 23.60
N ASP A 242 16.39 -12.09 22.75
CA ASP A 242 16.50 -11.96 21.29
C ASP A 242 15.54 -10.86 20.81
N GLU A 243 16.12 -9.71 20.42
CA GLU A 243 15.36 -8.55 19.95
C GLU A 243 14.41 -8.89 18.79
N SER A 244 14.76 -9.86 17.95
CA SER A 244 13.93 -10.27 16.80
C SER A 244 12.69 -11.05 17.24
N GLN A 245 12.85 -11.99 18.19
CA GLN A 245 11.74 -12.75 18.77
C GLN A 245 10.83 -11.84 19.60
N HIS A 246 11.44 -10.94 20.38
CA HIS A 246 10.71 -9.94 21.14
C HIS A 246 9.87 -9.03 20.22
N GLY A 247 10.48 -8.52 19.14
CA GLY A 247 9.80 -7.70 18.15
C GLY A 247 8.62 -8.42 17.48
N LEU A 248 8.79 -9.70 17.11
CA LEU A 248 7.71 -10.51 16.55
C LEU A 248 6.55 -10.71 17.54
N LEU A 249 6.85 -11.06 18.78
CA LEU A 249 5.82 -11.22 19.82
C LEU A 249 5.03 -9.93 20.05
N MET A 250 5.70 -8.79 20.10
CA MET A 250 5.04 -7.49 20.25
C MET A 250 4.07 -7.20 19.10
N GLN A 251 4.46 -7.50 17.86
CA GLN A 251 3.55 -7.31 16.71
C GLN A 251 2.38 -8.30 16.72
N LEU A 252 2.60 -9.55 17.13
CA LEU A 252 1.54 -10.55 17.23
C LEU A 252 0.52 -10.22 18.32
N LEU A 253 0.99 -9.78 19.49
CA LEU A 253 0.12 -9.31 20.57
C LEU A 253 -0.70 -8.09 20.13
N LYS A 254 -0.07 -7.15 19.41
CA LYS A 254 -0.77 -6.00 18.83
C LYS A 254 -1.83 -6.41 17.82
N LEU A 255 -1.54 -7.37 16.94
CA LEU A 255 -2.52 -7.91 15.99
C LEU A 255 -3.71 -8.54 16.71
N SER A 256 -3.44 -9.41 17.70
CA SER A 256 -4.49 -10.03 18.51
C SER A 256 -5.32 -8.99 19.26
N TYR A 257 -4.68 -7.99 19.87
CA TYR A 257 -5.36 -6.87 20.53
C TYR A 257 -6.27 -6.12 19.55
N ASN A 258 -5.78 -5.74 18.36
CA ASN A 258 -6.57 -5.03 17.37
C ASN A 258 -7.78 -5.84 16.88
N CYS A 259 -7.66 -7.16 16.81
CA CYS A 259 -8.77 -8.03 16.43
C CYS A 259 -9.85 -8.10 17.53
N LEU A 260 -9.44 -8.15 18.80
CA LEU A 260 -10.36 -8.18 19.95
C LEU A 260 -10.99 -6.81 20.24
N ASN A 261 -10.26 -5.73 19.94
CA ASN A 261 -10.71 -4.35 20.08
C ASN A 261 -11.41 -3.82 18.81
N PHE A 262 -11.71 -4.71 17.85
CA PHE A 262 -12.47 -4.35 16.68
C PHE A 262 -13.90 -3.94 17.09
N ASP A 263 -14.48 -2.95 16.43
CA ASP A 263 -15.83 -2.50 16.72
C ASP A 263 -16.85 -3.49 16.14
N PHE A 264 -17.33 -4.40 16.98
CA PHE A 264 -18.31 -5.42 16.62
C PHE A 264 -19.74 -4.87 16.53
N ILE A 265 -20.01 -3.72 17.16
CA ILE A 265 -21.34 -3.09 17.24
C ILE A 265 -21.59 -2.23 15.99
N GLY A 266 -20.52 -1.71 15.39
CA GLY A 266 -20.57 -0.94 14.16
C GLY A 266 -20.80 0.53 14.42
N THR A 267 -19.87 1.19 15.11
CA THR A 267 -19.79 2.64 15.39
C THR A 267 -21.09 3.20 15.94
N SER A 268 -21.18 3.22 17.27
CA SER A 268 -22.29 3.72 18.10
C SER A 268 -23.37 4.49 17.32
N THR A 269 -24.56 3.91 17.30
CA THR A 269 -25.80 4.68 17.20
C THR A 269 -25.70 5.84 18.19
N ASP A 270 -25.89 7.05 17.68
CA ASP A 270 -26.36 8.24 18.38
C ASP A 270 -26.45 8.09 19.91
N GLU A 271 -25.63 8.82 20.67
CA GLU A 271 -25.59 8.84 22.15
C GLU A 271 -26.94 9.33 22.78
N SER A 272 -28.00 9.45 21.97
CA SER A 272 -29.36 9.82 22.37
C SER A 272 -30.31 8.62 22.53
N SER A 273 -29.90 7.39 22.17
CA SER A 273 -30.73 6.18 22.26
C SER A 273 -30.29 5.28 23.42
N ASP A 274 -31.21 5.03 24.36
CA ASP A 274 -31.08 4.13 25.52
C ASP A 274 -31.00 2.63 25.14
N ASP A 275 -30.72 2.31 23.87
CA ASP A 275 -30.69 0.91 23.42
C ASP A 275 -29.37 0.25 23.80
N LEU A 276 -29.45 -0.60 24.82
CA LEU A 276 -28.40 -1.54 25.21
C LEU A 276 -28.01 -2.43 24.01
N CYS A 277 -27.05 -1.98 23.23
CA CYS A 277 -26.49 -2.73 22.11
C CYS A 277 -25.76 -3.96 22.65
N THR A 278 -26.43 -5.12 22.66
CA THR A 278 -25.76 -6.38 22.98
C THR A 278 -24.67 -6.66 21.94
N VAL A 279 -23.41 -6.82 22.39
CA VAL A 279 -22.30 -7.23 21.52
C VAL A 279 -22.61 -8.63 20.99
N GLN A 280 -23.13 -8.72 19.77
CA GLN A 280 -23.35 -9.99 19.11
C GLN A 280 -22.03 -10.46 18.51
N ILE A 281 -21.34 -11.35 19.22
CA ILE A 281 -20.17 -12.06 18.68
C ILE A 281 -20.62 -12.80 17.41
N PRO A 282 -19.94 -12.58 16.26
CA PRO A 282 -20.27 -13.27 15.01
C PRO A 282 -20.30 -14.79 15.20
N THR A 283 -21.27 -15.47 14.60
CA THR A 283 -21.47 -16.91 14.78
C THR A 283 -20.23 -17.72 14.42
N SER A 284 -19.44 -17.26 13.44
CA SER A 284 -18.17 -17.89 13.04
C SER A 284 -17.14 -17.99 14.18
N TRP A 285 -17.19 -17.07 15.15
CA TRP A 285 -16.31 -17.08 16.33
C TRP A 285 -16.79 -18.05 17.42
N ARG A 286 -18.06 -18.47 17.37
CA ARG A 286 -18.69 -19.34 18.38
C ARG A 286 -18.33 -20.82 18.20
N SER A 287 -17.97 -21.23 16.99
CA SER A 287 -17.68 -22.63 16.63
C SER A 287 -16.24 -23.07 16.93
N GLY A 288 -15.35 -22.13 17.26
CA GLY A 288 -14.02 -22.48 17.74
C GLY A 288 -14.07 -22.91 19.20
N ASN A 289 -13.53 -24.09 19.53
CA ASN A 289 -13.20 -24.53 20.91
C ASN A 289 -12.32 -23.53 21.71
N PHE A 290 -11.98 -22.38 21.12
CA PHE A 290 -11.26 -21.26 21.68
C PHE A 290 -12.04 -20.50 22.76
N VAL A 291 -13.36 -20.30 22.61
CA VAL A 291 -14.16 -19.52 23.57
C VAL A 291 -14.19 -20.19 24.95
N LEU A 292 -14.12 -21.52 25.00
CA LEU A 292 -14.10 -22.27 26.25
C LEU A 292 -12.70 -22.42 26.88
N SER A 293 -11.63 -22.29 26.09
CA SER A 293 -10.25 -22.56 26.55
C SER A 293 -9.51 -21.32 27.07
N THR A 294 -9.91 -20.11 26.66
CA THR A 294 -9.20 -18.86 27.02
C THR A 294 -9.85 -18.06 28.15
N GLY A 295 -11.01 -18.47 28.66
CA GLY A 295 -11.70 -17.79 29.77
C GLY A 295 -12.12 -16.34 29.51
N LEU A 296 -11.92 -15.82 28.30
CA LEU A 296 -12.14 -14.40 27.96
C LEU A 296 -13.62 -14.02 27.82
N PHE A 297 -14.51 -15.00 27.73
CA PHE A 297 -15.95 -14.76 27.66
C PHE A 297 -16.68 -15.77 28.54
N THR A 298 -16.75 -15.47 29.84
CA THR A 298 -17.70 -16.15 30.72
C THR A 298 -19.11 -15.83 30.22
N ARG A 299 -19.85 -16.84 29.75
CA ARG A 299 -21.32 -16.78 29.77
C ARG A 299 -21.70 -16.49 31.22
N ARG A 300 -22.17 -15.29 31.53
CA ARG A 300 -22.99 -15.14 32.74
C ARG A 300 -24.30 -15.90 32.49
N PRO A 301 -24.80 -16.61 33.51
CA PRO A 301 -26.00 -17.44 33.41
C PRO A 301 -27.22 -16.65 32.95
#